data_AF-A0A528AYC6-F1
#
_entry.id   AF-A0A528AYC6-F1
#
_cell.length_a   1.000
_cell.length_b   1.000
_cell.length_c   1.000
_cell.angle_alpha   90.00
_cell.angle_beta   90.00
_cell.angle_gamma   90.00
#
_symmetry.space_group_name_H-M   'P 1'
#
loop_
_entity.id
_entity.type
_entity.pdbx_description
1 polymer ?
#
loop_
_entity_poly.entity_id
_entity_poly.type
_entity_poly.pdbx_seq_one_letter_code
_entity_poly.pdbx_strand_id
1 'polypeptide(L)'
;MIMKLLPTLTFLAALGSGVVAGVFFAFSSFVMPGLARMPAAGGIAAMNSINVTAVTPMFMTALFGTGLVCLVLAVGAILGWNQPGSFWLLAGALIYLVGNLIVTM
;
A
#
# COMPACT_ATOMS: atom_id res chain seq x y z
N MET A 1 5.64 -7.32 -25.62
CA MET A 1 4.41 -6.62 -25.16
C MET A 1 4.54 -6.12 -23.72
N ILE A 2 4.89 -6.98 -22.75
CA ILE A 2 5.12 -6.65 -21.33
C ILE A 2 6.07 -5.45 -21.09
N MET A 3 7.19 -5.36 -21.81
CA MET A 3 8.14 -4.25 -21.63
C MET A 3 7.55 -2.87 -21.97
N LYS A 4 6.52 -2.81 -22.83
CA LYS A 4 5.83 -1.54 -23.14
C LYS A 4 4.85 -1.11 -22.03
N LEU A 5 4.38 -2.05 -21.20
CA LEU A 5 3.46 -1.78 -20.08
C LEU A 5 4.19 -1.42 -18.78
N LEU A 6 5.49 -1.72 -18.66
CA LEU A 6 6.27 -1.48 -17.44
C LEU A 6 6.18 -0.03 -16.92
N PRO A 7 6.32 1.03 -17.75
CA PRO A 7 6.23 2.41 -17.26
C PRO A 7 4.85 2.74 -16.69
N THR A 8 3.79 2.33 -17.38
CA THR A 8 2.40 2.54 -16.93
C THR A 8 2.11 1.80 -15.62
N LEU A 9 2.53 0.54 -15.52
CA LEU A 9 2.38 -0.26 -14.31
C LEU A 9 3.18 0.33 -13.14
N THR A 10 4.40 0.81 -13.40
CA THR A 10 5.24 1.47 -12.39
C THR A 10 4.58 2.75 -11.88
N PHE A 11 4.01 3.56 -12.78
CA PHE A 11 3.27 4.76 -12.41
C PHE A 11 2.03 4.45 -11.58
N LEU A 12 1.23 3.45 -11.99
CA LEU A 12 0.06 3.00 -11.23
C LEU A 12 0.46 2.47 -9.85
N ALA A 13 1.55 1.70 -9.77
CA ALA A 13 2.07 1.20 -8.50
C ALA A 13 2.53 2.33 -7.58
N ALA A 14 3.23 3.34 -8.12
CA ALA A 14 3.67 4.50 -7.35
C ALA A 14 2.49 5.32 -6.82
N LEU A 15 1.48 5.58 -7.65
CA LEU A 15 0.26 6.27 -7.23
C LEU A 15 -0.50 5.49 -6.17
N GLY A 16 -0.75 4.20 -6.41
CA GLY A 16 -1.42 3.32 -5.46
C GLY A 16 -0.68 3.23 -4.12
N SER A 17 0.65 3.15 -4.18
CA SER A 17 1.52 3.16 -2.99
C SER A 17 1.38 4.46 -2.22
N GLY A 18 1.36 5.61 -2.90
CA GLY A 18 1.16 6.91 -2.27
C GLY A 18 -0.20 7.06 -1.60
N VAL A 19 -1.28 6.59 -2.24
CA VAL A 19 -2.63 6.62 -1.65
C VAL A 19 -2.68 5.79 -0.37
N VAL A 20 -2.16 4.56 -0.42
CA VAL A 20 -2.16 3.64 0.73
C VAL A 20 -1.24 4.16 1.85
N ALA A 21 -0.05 4.65 1.52
CA ALA A 21 0.85 5.27 2.48
C ALA A 21 0.22 6.50 3.16
N GLY A 22 -0.56 7.30 2.43
CA GLY A 22 -1.29 8.44 2.99
C GLY A 22 -2.29 8.02 4.07
N VAL A 23 -2.99 6.89 3.87
CA VAL A 23 -3.90 6.33 4.88
C VAL A 23 -3.12 5.91 6.13
N PHE A 24 -2.05 5.13 5.99
CA PHE A 24 -1.24 4.70 7.14
C PHE A 24 -0.58 5.87 7.88
N PHE A 25 -0.10 6.87 7.13
CA PHE A 25 0.45 8.08 7.69
C PHE A 25 -0.58 8.84 8.51
N ALA A 26 -1.79 9.06 7.98
CA ALA A 26 -2.87 9.71 8.71
C ALA A 26 -3.23 8.95 10.00
N PHE A 27 -3.35 7.62 9.90
CA PHE A 27 -3.68 6.78 11.05
C PHE A 27 -2.63 6.86 12.16
N SER A 28 -1.35 6.75 11.79
CA SER A 28 -0.23 6.73 12.73
C SER A 28 0.04 8.10 13.35
N SER A 29 -0.08 9.17 12.56
CA SER A 29 0.33 10.52 12.98
C SER A 29 -0.71 11.23 13.84
N PHE A 30 -2.01 11.08 13.54
CA PHE A 30 -3.04 11.85 14.26
C PHE A 30 -4.33 11.10 14.58
N VAL A 31 -4.73 10.05 13.84
CA VAL A 31 -5.97 9.31 14.19
C VAL A 31 -5.78 8.49 15.47
N MET A 32 -4.76 7.61 15.53
CA MET A 32 -4.53 6.76 16.70
C MET A 32 -4.19 7.58 17.96
N PRO A 33 -3.32 8.61 17.90
CA PRO A 33 -3.13 9.53 19.03
C PRO A 33 -4.41 10.26 19.45
N GLY A 34 -5.28 10.62 18.51
CA GLY A 34 -6.57 11.24 18.80
C GLY A 34 -7.52 10.28 19.54
N LEU A 35 -7.65 9.05 19.06
CA LEU A 35 -8.47 8.00 19.69
C LEU A 35 -7.94 7.64 21.08
N ALA A 36 -6.62 7.60 21.27
CA ALA A 36 -5.99 7.30 22.56
C ALA A 36 -6.27 8.37 23.64
N ARG A 37 -6.67 9.58 23.25
CA ARG A 37 -7.06 10.66 24.18
C ARG A 37 -8.53 10.61 24.59
N MET A 38 -9.35 9.78 23.93
CA MET A 38 -10.75 9.60 24.30
C MET A 38 -10.89 8.69 25.53
N PRO A 39 -12.02 8.75 26.26
CA PRO A 39 -12.38 7.69 27.20
C PRO A 39 -12.34 6.32 26.48
N ALA A 40 -11.74 5.31 27.12
CA ALA A 40 -11.43 4.03 26.46
C ALA A 40 -12.63 3.41 25.72
N ALA A 41 -13.82 3.42 26.33
CA ALA A 41 -15.04 2.92 25.69
C ALA A 41 -15.39 3.66 24.38
N GLY A 42 -15.22 4.99 24.36
CA GLY A 42 -15.47 5.82 23.19
C GLY A 42 -14.43 5.61 22.09
N GLY A 43 -13.15 5.53 22.46
CA GLY A 43 -12.06 5.24 21.51
C GLY A 43 -12.21 3.86 20.85
N ILE A 44 -12.56 2.84 21.63
CA ILE A 44 -12.81 1.48 21.11
C ILE A 44 -14.02 1.47 20.18
N ALA A 45 -15.14 2.08 20.58
CA ALA A 45 -16.34 2.13 19.74
C ALA A 45 -16.08 2.86 18.41
N ALA A 46 -15.35 3.98 18.45
CA ALA A 46 -14.96 4.73 17.25
C ALA A 46 -14.05 3.89 16.35
N MET A 47 -13.01 3.24 16.90
CA MET A 47 -12.09 2.40 16.12
C MET A 47 -12.81 1.21 15.47
N ASN A 48 -13.74 0.56 16.18
CA ASN A 48 -14.54 -0.53 15.62
C ASN A 48 -15.40 -0.05 14.44
N SER A 49 -16.03 1.12 14.57
CA SER A 49 -16.81 1.72 13.48
C SER A 49 -15.94 2.06 12.27
N ILE A 50 -14.75 2.62 12.52
CA ILE A 50 -13.74 2.87 11.48
C ILE A 50 -13.33 1.58 10.78
N ASN A 51 -13.05 0.50 11.52
CA ASN A 51 -12.64 -0.78 10.93
C ASN A 51 -13.73 -1.37 10.02
N VAL A 52 -15.01 -1.29 10.44
CA VAL A 52 -16.14 -1.75 9.61
C VAL A 52 -16.27 -0.88 8.35
N THR A 53 -16.11 0.44 8.47
CA THR A 53 -16.29 1.36 7.35
C THR A 53 -15.07 1.48 6.44
N ALA A 54 -13.87 1.10 6.91
CA ALA A 54 -12.63 1.12 6.12
C ALA A 54 -12.64 0.06 5.01
N VAL A 55 -13.40 -1.02 5.16
CA VAL A 55 -13.54 -2.09 4.15
C VAL A 55 -14.45 -1.63 3.01
N THR A 56 -13.93 -0.71 2.19
CA THR A 56 -14.60 -0.21 0.99
C THR A 56 -14.00 -0.83 -0.27
N PRO A 57 -14.78 -1.05 -1.33
CA PRO A 57 -14.25 -1.54 -2.61
C PRO A 57 -13.10 -0.67 -3.15
N MET A 58 -13.18 0.65 -2.98
CA MET A 58 -12.14 1.58 -3.43
C MET A 58 -10.83 1.37 -2.66
N PHE A 59 -10.88 1.34 -1.33
CA PHE A 59 -9.68 1.16 -0.51
C PHE A 59 -9.08 -0.24 -0.68
N MET A 60 -9.92 -1.28 -0.70
CA MET A 60 -9.47 -2.65 -0.95
C MET A 60 -8.81 -2.79 -2.32
N THR A 61 -9.33 -2.13 -3.35
CA THR A 61 -8.73 -2.11 -4.69
C THR A 61 -7.40 -1.36 -4.68
N ALA A 62 -7.32 -0.20 -4.01
CA ALA A 62 -6.06 0.53 -3.88
C ALA A 62 -5.01 -0.31 -3.12
N LEU A 63 -5.38 -0.97 -2.03
CA LEU A 63 -4.47 -1.76 -1.20
C LEU A 63 -4.00 -3.03 -1.91
N PHE A 64 -4.93 -3.92 -2.28
CA PHE A 64 -4.59 -5.22 -2.86
C PHE A 64 -4.27 -5.13 -4.35
N GLY A 65 -4.95 -4.26 -5.09
CA GLY A 65 -4.68 -4.06 -6.51
C GLY A 65 -3.27 -3.51 -6.75
N THR A 66 -2.83 -2.54 -5.95
CA THR A 66 -1.43 -2.06 -6.00
C THR A 66 -0.46 -3.18 -5.63
N GLY A 67 -0.81 -4.05 -4.67
CA GLY A 67 -0.01 -5.23 -4.32
C GLY A 67 0.15 -6.19 -5.50
N LEU A 68 -0.94 -6.48 -6.22
CA LEU A 68 -0.89 -7.30 -7.44
C LEU A 68 -0.02 -6.65 -8.53
N VAL A 69 -0.13 -5.34 -8.73
CA VAL A 69 0.74 -4.62 -9.68
C VAL A 69 2.20 -4.72 -9.25
N CYS A 70 2.52 -4.52 -7.97
CA CYS A 70 3.87 -4.68 -7.42
C CYS A 70 4.41 -6.11 -7.60
N LEU A 71 3.58 -7.14 -7.46
CA LEU A 71 3.99 -8.53 -7.75
C LEU A 71 4.37 -8.72 -9.22
N VAL A 72 3.55 -8.22 -10.14
CA VAL A 72 3.85 -8.26 -11.58
C VAL A 72 5.15 -7.52 -11.90
N LEU A 73 5.35 -6.35 -11.28
CA LEU A 73 6.57 -5.56 -11.43
C LEU A 73 7.80 -6.29 -10.88
N ALA A 74 7.71 -6.92 -9.71
CA ALA A 74 8.81 -7.69 -9.12
C ALA A 74 9.23 -8.86 -10.02
N VAL A 75 8.27 -9.63 -10.54
CA VAL A 75 8.54 -10.71 -11.52
C VAL A 75 9.15 -10.13 -12.80
N GLY A 76 8.63 -9.01 -13.29
CA GLY A 76 9.16 -8.30 -14.47
C GLY A 76 10.60 -7.83 -14.29
N ALA A 77 10.97 -7.32 -13.11
CA ALA A 77 12.34 -6.92 -12.78
C ALA A 77 13.31 -8.10 -12.80
N ILE A 78 12.90 -9.24 -12.24
CA ILE A 78 13.73 -10.46 -12.16
C ILE A 78 13.95 -11.04 -13.57
N LEU A 79 12.89 -11.15 -14.38
CA LEU A 79 12.99 -11.63 -15.75
C LEU A 79 13.77 -10.67 -16.66
N GLY A 80 13.69 -9.37 -16.39
CA GLY A 80 14.35 -8.30 -17.14
C GLY A 80 15.61 -7.75 -16.48
N TRP A 81 16.34 -8.55 -15.71
CA TRP A 81 17.40 -8.06 -14.81
C TRP A 81 18.48 -7.17 -15.49
N ASN A 82 18.83 -7.48 -16.74
CA ASN A 82 19.82 -6.70 -17.50
C ASN A 82 19.33 -5.31 -17.96
N GLN A 83 18.08 -4.94 -17.68
CA GLN A 83 17.56 -3.61 -18.01
C GLN A 83 17.98 -2.56 -16.96
N PRO A 84 18.25 -1.31 -17.39
CA PRO A 84 18.51 -0.21 -16.47
C PRO A 84 17.33 -0.01 -15.51
N GLY A 85 17.61 0.05 -14.20
CA GLY A 85 16.59 0.33 -13.18
C GLY A 85 15.84 -0.88 -12.63
N SER A 86 16.12 -2.11 -13.09
CA SER A 86 15.47 -3.33 -12.57
C SER A 86 15.64 -3.50 -11.06
N PHE A 87 16.79 -3.09 -10.50
CA PHE A 87 17.02 -3.09 -9.05
C PHE A 87 16.04 -2.16 -8.30
N TRP A 88 15.87 -0.93 -8.75
CA TRP A 88 14.98 0.05 -8.13
C TRP A 88 13.51 -0.36 -8.24
N LEU A 89 13.13 -0.94 -9.38
CA LEU A 89 11.78 -1.44 -9.61
C LEU A 89 11.44 -2.61 -8.68
N LEU A 90 12.39 -3.54 -8.48
CA LEU A 90 12.25 -4.62 -7.51
C LEU A 90 12.20 -4.10 -6.07
N ALA A 91 13.11 -3.19 -5.70
CA ALA A 91 13.15 -2.62 -4.36
C ALA A 91 11.84 -1.91 -4.00
N GLY A 92 11.31 -1.07 -4.88
CA GLY A 92 10.02 -0.40 -4.69
C GLY A 92 8.86 -1.37 -4.54
N ALA A 93 8.80 -2.40 -5.38
CA ALA A 93 7.78 -3.44 -5.30
C ALA A 93 7.84 -4.20 -3.97
N LEU A 94 9.04 -4.59 -3.52
CA LEU A 94 9.23 -5.29 -2.25
C LEU A 94 8.90 -4.42 -1.05
N ILE A 95 9.25 -3.13 -1.07
CA ILE A 95 8.89 -2.18 0.00
C ILE A 95 7.38 -2.12 0.18
N TYR A 96 6.61 -2.06 -0.91
CA TYR A 96 5.15 -2.05 -0.81
C TYR A 96 4.61 -3.39 -0.26
N LEU A 97 5.07 -4.52 -0.80
CA LEU A 97 4.59 -5.85 -0.43
C LEU A 97 4.90 -6.20 1.02
N VAL A 98 6.14 -5.97 1.45
CA VAL A 98 6.60 -6.28 2.80
C VAL A 98 6.14 -5.21 3.79
N GLY A 99 6.22 -3.94 3.42
CA GLY A 99 5.83 -2.82 4.28
C GLY A 99 4.37 -2.91 4.70
N ASN A 100 3.46 -3.18 3.76
CA ASN A 100 2.04 -3.33 4.09
C ASN A 100 1.78 -4.51 5.03
N LEU A 101 2.48 -5.63 4.86
CA LEU A 101 2.35 -6.77 5.76
C LEU A 101 2.84 -6.43 7.18
N ILE A 102 3.98 -5.75 7.29
CA ILE A 102 4.56 -5.38 8.59
C ILE A 102 3.64 -4.42 9.37
N VAL A 103 2.99 -3.47 8.70
CA VAL A 103 2.16 -2.47 9.39
C VAL A 103 0.73 -2.96 9.68
N THR A 104 0.32 -4.10 9.12
CA THR A 104 -1.03 -4.64 9.30
C THR A 104 -1.11 -5.90 10.17
N MET A 105 0.01 -6.59 10.39
CA MET A 105 0.12 -7.72 11.34
C MET A 105 0.50 -7.23 12.74
#